data_AF-A0A1X4G9U5-F1
#
_entry.id   AF-A0A1X4G9U5-F1
#
_cell.length_a   1.000
_cell.length_b   1.000
_cell.length_c   1.000
_cell.angle_alpha   90.00
_cell.angle_beta   90.00
_cell.angle_gamma   90.00
#
_symmetry.space_group_name_H-M   'P 1'
#
loop_
_entity.id
_entity.type
_entity.pdbx_description
1 polymer ?
#
loop_
_entity_poly.entity_id
_entity_poly.type
_entity_poly.pdbx_seq_one_letter_code
_entity_poly.pdbx_strand_id
1 'polypeptide(L)'
;MNDLPRQKLREIIVQHGRALCDDPKRCEAFLRDYCGQYGREIFILISALKKGVVKDILNSSNIPVELLLGRLTKQMQNDLGLTEEAARYAVESWAMVLDKMTSQQIQQPIIKPPTTISRNQQSILKSTYPKVTPRIQEPIIKPSNTISRNQQPIVKSIYLVPTEIFQIDYTNLERLLQSQNFRAADTETGKIILAVVKRGKEGWLRIEDVKNFPCKELRSIDKLWLKYSGGKFGISVQQQIYQSLGGTKKFNYDLWKYMGERVGWRLDGDWISYSDYDFSQTAPFGHLPAVGPYRAVSAGPSLLLRYAECNT
;
A
#
# COMPACT_ATOMS: atom_id res chain seq x y z
N MET A 1 23.28 -11.39 -5.26
CA MET A 1 21.98 -10.70 -5.42
C MET A 1 21.62 -10.05 -4.11
N ASN A 2 20.86 -8.95 -4.13
CA ASN A 2 20.51 -8.22 -2.93
C ASN A 2 19.37 -8.91 -2.14
N ASP A 3 19.37 -8.84 -0.81
CA ASP A 3 18.33 -9.44 0.02
C ASP A 3 17.10 -8.54 0.24
N LEU A 4 17.19 -7.24 -0.04
CA LEU A 4 16.07 -6.31 0.14
C LEU A 4 14.83 -6.69 -0.70
N PRO A 5 14.94 -7.12 -1.98
CA PRO A 5 13.79 -7.57 -2.77
C PRO A 5 13.04 -8.76 -2.16
N ARG A 6 13.74 -9.76 -1.64
CA ARG A 6 13.10 -10.91 -0.97
C ARG A 6 12.48 -10.55 0.38
N GLN A 7 13.09 -9.61 1.12
CA GLN A 7 12.49 -9.08 2.36
C GLN A 7 11.19 -8.33 2.05
N LYS A 8 11.19 -7.50 1.00
CA LYS A 8 9.99 -6.80 0.54
C LYS A 8 8.93 -7.75 0.01
N LEU A 9 9.32 -8.77 -0.75
CA LEU A 9 8.41 -9.83 -1.17
C LEU A 9 7.69 -10.46 0.01
N ARG A 10 8.42 -10.79 1.09
CA ARG A 10 7.85 -11.33 2.32
C ARG A 10 6.87 -10.36 2.97
N GLU A 11 7.25 -9.09 3.13
CA GLU A 11 6.36 -8.07 3.69
C GLU A 11 5.07 -7.94 2.88
N ILE A 12 5.18 -7.89 1.54
CA ILE A 12 4.06 -7.78 0.61
C ILE A 12 3.12 -8.96 0.76
N ILE A 13 3.62 -10.21 0.75
CA ILE A 13 2.79 -11.41 0.87
C ILE A 13 2.15 -11.53 2.25
N VAL A 14 2.85 -11.14 3.33
CA VAL A 14 2.26 -11.10 4.68
C VAL A 14 1.14 -10.06 4.77
N GLN A 15 1.30 -8.91 4.11
CA GLN A 15 0.32 -7.82 4.17
C GLN A 15 -0.91 -8.04 3.27
N HIS A 16 -0.74 -8.65 2.10
CA HIS A 16 -1.77 -8.76 1.07
C HIS A 16 -2.32 -10.19 0.89
N GLY A 17 -1.71 -11.16 1.57
CA GLY A 17 -2.09 -12.56 1.52
C GLY A 17 -1.65 -13.28 0.24
N ARG A 18 -2.01 -14.57 0.17
CA ARG A 18 -1.57 -15.49 -0.90
C ARG A 18 -2.19 -15.20 -2.27
N ALA A 19 -3.22 -14.35 -2.35
CA ALA A 19 -3.84 -13.98 -3.62
C ALA A 19 -2.85 -13.30 -4.60
N LEU A 20 -1.78 -12.68 -4.08
CA LEU A 20 -0.71 -12.14 -4.93
C LEU A 20 0.15 -13.21 -5.59
N CYS A 21 0.11 -14.45 -5.11
CA CYS A 21 0.79 -15.56 -5.75
C CYS A 21 0.09 -16.01 -7.05
N ASP A 22 -1.19 -15.65 -7.22
CA ASP A 22 -1.96 -15.98 -8.42
C ASP A 22 -1.97 -14.85 -9.47
N ASP A 23 -1.47 -13.65 -9.11
CA ASP A 23 -1.35 -12.49 -10.01
C ASP A 23 0.09 -11.96 -10.08
N PRO A 24 0.90 -12.47 -11.02
CA PRO A 24 2.28 -12.05 -11.17
C PRO A 24 2.46 -10.59 -11.58
N LYS A 25 1.51 -10.00 -12.32
CA LYS A 25 1.59 -8.58 -12.72
C LYS A 25 1.46 -7.68 -11.51
N ARG A 26 0.52 -8.03 -10.62
CA ARG A 26 0.31 -7.28 -9.39
C ARG A 26 1.43 -7.48 -8.37
N CYS A 27 1.96 -8.70 -8.23
CA CYS A 27 3.14 -8.96 -7.42
C CYS A 27 4.35 -8.14 -7.91
N GLU A 28 4.53 -8.06 -9.24
CA GLU A 28 5.60 -7.25 -9.85
C GLU A 28 5.44 -5.77 -9.55
N ALA A 29 4.22 -5.24 -9.67
CA ALA A 29 3.92 -3.85 -9.34
C ALA A 29 4.33 -3.52 -7.90
N PHE A 30 3.94 -4.35 -6.93
CA PHE A 30 4.33 -4.15 -5.54
C PHE A 30 5.85 -4.17 -5.33
N LEU A 31 6.56 -5.14 -5.92
CA LEU A 31 8.01 -5.17 -5.78
C LEU A 31 8.68 -3.93 -6.40
N ARG A 32 8.18 -3.45 -7.54
CA ARG A 32 8.68 -2.22 -8.16
C ARG A 32 8.41 -0.99 -7.31
N ASP A 33 7.28 -0.95 -6.61
CA ASP A 33 6.93 0.15 -5.71
C ASP A 33 7.88 0.25 -4.49
N TYR A 34 8.30 -0.89 -3.93
CA TYR A 34 9.15 -0.92 -2.72
C TYR A 34 10.65 -0.98 -3.01
N CYS A 35 11.07 -1.60 -4.12
CA CYS A 35 12.47 -1.89 -4.38
C CYS A 35 12.83 -1.83 -5.88
N GLY A 36 12.18 -0.94 -6.64
CA GLY A 36 12.34 -0.80 -8.09
C GLY A 36 13.76 -0.62 -8.61
N GLN A 37 14.73 -0.19 -7.80
CA GLN A 37 16.14 -0.14 -8.21
C GLN A 37 16.77 -1.53 -8.44
N TYR A 38 16.16 -2.61 -7.96
CA TYR A 38 16.64 -3.99 -8.11
C TYR A 38 15.92 -4.73 -9.24
N GLY A 39 15.90 -4.14 -10.44
CA GLY A 39 15.13 -4.67 -11.57
C GLY A 39 15.47 -6.10 -11.96
N ARG A 40 16.73 -6.54 -11.78
CA ARG A 40 17.17 -7.92 -12.05
C ARG A 40 16.56 -8.90 -11.05
N GLU A 41 16.63 -8.61 -9.76
CA GLU A 41 16.04 -9.44 -8.71
C GLU A 41 14.52 -9.51 -8.83
N ILE A 42 13.85 -8.38 -9.11
CA ILE A 42 12.40 -8.35 -9.34
C ILE A 42 12.03 -9.25 -10.50
N PHE A 43 12.73 -9.11 -11.65
CA PHE A 43 12.48 -9.94 -12.82
C PHE A 43 12.60 -11.44 -12.49
N ILE A 44 13.63 -11.83 -11.75
CA ILE A 44 13.88 -13.23 -11.37
C ILE A 44 12.77 -13.75 -10.44
N LEU A 45 12.38 -12.99 -9.42
CA LEU A 45 11.32 -13.36 -8.48
C LEU A 45 9.96 -13.54 -9.18
N ILE A 46 9.63 -12.62 -10.09
CA ILE A 46 8.37 -12.67 -10.85
C ILE A 46 8.39 -13.77 -11.90
N SER A 47 9.55 -14.05 -12.49
CA SER A 47 9.70 -15.16 -13.44
C SER A 47 9.47 -16.51 -12.75
N ALA A 48 9.97 -16.70 -11.52
CA ALA A 48 9.67 -17.89 -10.73
C ALA A 48 8.16 -18.04 -10.46
N LEU A 49 7.48 -16.93 -10.16
CA LEU A 49 6.03 -16.94 -9.95
C LEU A 49 5.27 -17.35 -11.23
N LYS A 50 5.62 -16.76 -12.38
CA LYS A 50 5.03 -17.08 -13.69
C LYS A 50 5.28 -18.53 -14.12
N LYS A 51 6.42 -19.10 -13.72
CA LYS A 51 6.78 -20.50 -14.00
C LYS A 51 6.12 -21.51 -13.06
N GLY A 52 5.28 -21.06 -12.12
CA GLY A 52 4.54 -21.95 -11.24
C GLY A 52 5.35 -22.48 -10.04
N VAL A 53 6.56 -21.95 -9.80
CA VAL A 53 7.42 -22.37 -8.67
C VAL A 53 6.67 -22.30 -7.34
N VAL A 54 5.86 -21.26 -7.13
CA VAL A 54 5.06 -21.11 -5.90
C VAL A 54 3.98 -22.17 -5.76
N LYS A 55 3.31 -22.55 -6.87
CA LYS A 55 2.30 -23.61 -6.86
C LYS A 55 2.94 -24.96 -6.55
N ASP A 56 4.11 -25.22 -7.13
CA ASP A 56 4.86 -26.45 -6.89
C ASP A 56 5.33 -26.57 -5.44
N ILE A 57 5.79 -25.46 -4.84
CA ILE A 57 6.17 -25.41 -3.41
C ILE A 57 4.97 -25.67 -2.50
N LEU A 58 3.79 -25.15 -2.83
CA LEU A 58 2.58 -25.34 -2.03
C LEU A 58 2.02 -26.77 -2.12
N ASN A 59 2.18 -27.43 -3.27
CA ASN A 59 1.63 -28.76 -3.53
C ASN A 59 2.57 -29.92 -3.12
N SER A 60 3.81 -29.62 -2.72
CA SER A 60 4.87 -30.61 -2.49
C SER A 60 4.99 -31.08 -1.03
N SER A 61 3.87 -31.27 -0.32
CA SER A 61 3.84 -31.57 1.13
C SER A 61 4.59 -32.85 1.56
N ASN A 62 4.96 -33.73 0.62
CA ASN A 62 5.61 -35.03 0.86
C ASN A 62 7.04 -35.15 0.31
N ILE A 63 7.62 -34.08 -0.24
CA ILE A 63 8.96 -34.10 -0.86
C ILE A 63 9.95 -33.38 0.07
N PRO A 64 11.14 -33.96 0.37
CA PRO A 64 12.18 -33.27 1.11
C PRO A 64 12.52 -31.92 0.47
N VAL A 65 12.59 -30.86 1.29
CA VAL A 65 12.68 -29.48 0.81
C VAL A 65 13.94 -29.26 -0.03
N GLU A 66 15.06 -29.90 0.33
CA GLU A 66 16.33 -29.80 -0.40
C GLU A 66 16.23 -30.35 -1.82
N LEU A 67 15.53 -31.48 -1.99
CA LEU A 67 15.32 -32.11 -3.30
C LEU A 67 14.36 -31.31 -4.18
N LEU A 68 13.32 -30.74 -3.56
CA LEU A 68 12.37 -29.87 -4.24
C LEU A 68 13.03 -28.58 -4.72
N LEU A 69 13.77 -27.87 -3.86
CA LEU A 69 14.46 -26.63 -4.22
C LEU A 69 15.52 -26.89 -5.30
N GLY A 70 16.24 -28.02 -5.21
CA GLY A 70 17.20 -28.43 -6.24
C GLY A 70 16.55 -28.67 -7.61
N ARG A 71 15.39 -29.35 -7.65
CA ARG A 71 14.63 -29.60 -8.89
C ARG A 71 14.12 -28.29 -9.51
N LEU A 72 13.48 -27.43 -8.70
CA LEU A 72 12.94 -26.15 -9.15
C LEU A 72 14.03 -25.18 -9.61
N THR A 73 15.21 -25.23 -8.99
CA THR A 73 16.39 -24.47 -9.42
C THR A 73 16.83 -24.91 -10.81
N LYS A 74 16.98 -26.23 -11.05
CA LYS A 74 17.33 -26.75 -12.39
C LYS A 74 16.29 -26.40 -13.44
N GLN A 75 15.00 -26.48 -13.10
CA GLN A 75 13.91 -26.07 -14.00
C GLN A 75 14.05 -24.59 -14.40
N MET A 76 14.28 -23.70 -13.42
CA MET A 76 14.49 -22.27 -13.67
C MET A 76 15.72 -21.98 -14.54
N GLN A 77 16.81 -22.73 -14.38
CA GLN A 77 18.00 -22.60 -15.23
C GLN A 77 17.69 -22.98 -16.69
N ASN A 78 17.05 -24.13 -16.90
CA ASN A 78 16.76 -24.65 -18.23
C ASN A 78 15.73 -23.79 -18.97
N ASP A 79 14.69 -23.33 -18.28
CA ASP A 79 13.56 -22.62 -18.88
C ASP A 79 13.85 -21.16 -19.24
N LEU A 80 14.78 -20.53 -18.52
CA LEU A 80 15.03 -19.09 -18.60
C LEU A 80 16.50 -18.75 -18.89
N GLY A 81 17.36 -19.75 -19.03
CA GLY A 81 18.80 -19.55 -19.26
C GLY A 81 19.50 -18.85 -18.09
N LEU A 82 18.99 -19.03 -16.86
CA LEU A 82 19.55 -18.37 -15.68
C LEU A 82 20.79 -19.09 -15.15
N THR A 83 21.68 -18.35 -14.49
CA THR A 83 22.76 -18.97 -13.71
C THR A 83 22.19 -19.74 -12.52
N GLU A 84 22.96 -20.71 -12.01
CA GLU A 84 22.55 -21.50 -10.86
C GLU A 84 22.24 -20.63 -9.64
N GLU A 85 23.06 -19.60 -9.41
CA GLU A 85 22.89 -18.66 -8.31
C GLU A 85 21.56 -17.91 -8.45
N ALA A 86 21.27 -17.37 -9.64
CA ALA A 86 20.05 -16.63 -9.95
C ALA A 86 18.79 -17.48 -9.77
N ALA A 87 18.81 -18.70 -10.29
CA ALA A 87 17.71 -19.65 -10.15
C ALA A 87 17.49 -20.04 -8.67
N ARG A 88 18.57 -20.35 -7.95
CA ARG A 88 18.53 -20.70 -6.53
C ARG A 88 17.95 -19.56 -5.69
N TYR A 89 18.41 -18.33 -5.93
CA TYR A 89 17.89 -17.15 -5.23
C TYR A 89 16.38 -16.98 -5.40
N ALA A 90 15.84 -17.21 -6.61
CA ALA A 90 14.41 -17.09 -6.86
C ALA A 90 13.61 -18.10 -6.04
N VAL A 91 14.04 -19.36 -6.13
CA VAL A 91 13.39 -20.52 -5.50
C VAL A 91 13.45 -20.42 -3.97
N GLU A 92 14.61 -20.10 -3.41
CA GLU A 92 14.79 -19.89 -1.97
C GLU A 92 13.98 -18.69 -1.46
N SER A 93 13.91 -17.59 -2.22
CA SER A 93 13.14 -16.42 -1.78
C SER A 93 11.66 -16.75 -1.63
N TRP A 94 11.09 -17.49 -2.58
CA TRP A 94 9.70 -17.93 -2.49
C TRP A 94 9.49 -18.99 -1.42
N ALA A 95 10.42 -19.94 -1.27
CA ALA A 95 10.39 -20.90 -0.17
C ALA A 95 10.38 -20.19 1.19
N MET A 96 11.28 -19.23 1.43
CA MET A 96 11.34 -18.45 2.68
C MET A 96 10.05 -17.67 2.97
N VAL A 97 9.42 -17.11 1.93
CA VAL A 97 8.16 -16.36 2.05
C VAL A 97 7.02 -17.28 2.46
N LEU A 98 7.01 -18.51 1.94
CA LEU A 98 5.95 -19.49 2.16
C LEU A 98 6.18 -20.34 3.42
N ASP A 99 7.43 -20.57 3.82
CA ASP A 99 7.85 -21.45 4.92
C ASP A 99 7.36 -20.96 6.29
N LYS A 100 7.39 -19.65 6.57
CA LYS A 100 6.78 -19.09 7.79
C LYS A 100 5.26 -19.11 7.81
N MET A 101 4.62 -19.45 6.69
CA MET A 101 3.18 -19.61 6.59
C MET A 101 2.74 -21.07 6.80
N THR A 102 3.70 -21.99 7.01
CA THR A 102 3.48 -23.42 7.29
C THR A 102 3.79 -23.82 8.74
N SER A 103 4.40 -22.95 9.55
CA SER A 103 4.76 -23.26 10.95
C SER A 103 3.71 -22.89 12.02
N GLN A 104 2.47 -22.54 11.67
CA GLN A 104 1.38 -22.28 12.63
C GLN A 104 0.33 -23.39 12.75
N GLN A 105 0.63 -24.62 12.30
CA GLN A 105 -0.19 -25.81 12.56
C GLN A 105 0.60 -27.02 13.07
N ILE A 106 1.61 -26.79 13.92
CA ILE A 106 2.15 -27.85 14.79
C ILE A 106 2.14 -27.35 16.23
N GLN A 107 0.94 -27.37 16.82
CA GLN A 107 0.69 -27.76 18.21
C GLN A 107 -0.83 -27.74 18.44
N GLN A 108 -1.48 -28.89 18.27
CA GLN A 108 -2.49 -29.31 19.24
C GLN A 108 -2.14 -30.72 19.73
N PRO A 109 -2.12 -30.94 21.06
CA PRO A 109 -1.93 -32.25 21.63
C PRO A 109 -3.19 -33.11 21.43
N ILE A 110 -2.93 -34.40 21.21
CA ILE A 110 -3.92 -35.47 21.08
C ILE A 110 -4.66 -35.66 22.41
N ILE A 111 -5.98 -35.50 22.45
CA ILE A 111 -6.83 -36.09 23.51
C ILE A 111 -8.08 -36.69 22.85
N LYS A 112 -8.31 -38.00 23.06
CA LYS A 112 -9.56 -38.72 22.74
C LYS A 112 -10.54 -38.62 23.93
N PRO A 113 -11.87 -38.55 23.72
CA PRO A 113 -12.89 -38.70 24.77
C PRO A 113 -13.55 -40.10 24.73
N PRO A 114 -14.51 -40.47 25.62
CA PRO A 114 -14.83 -39.95 26.97
C PRO A 114 -15.01 -41.08 28.02
N THR A 115 -14.90 -40.77 29.32
CA THR A 115 -15.62 -41.54 30.36
C THR A 115 -16.23 -40.63 31.42
N THR A 116 -17.48 -40.96 31.71
CA THR A 116 -18.53 -40.37 32.54
C THR A 116 -18.13 -40.09 34.00
N ILE A 117 -18.64 -39.01 34.60
CA ILE A 117 -19.54 -39.00 35.79
C ILE A 117 -19.85 -37.57 36.25
N SER A 118 -21.14 -37.39 36.54
CA SER A 118 -21.90 -36.29 37.13
C SER A 118 -21.29 -35.59 38.37
N ARG A 119 -21.58 -34.29 38.54
CA ARG A 119 -22.45 -33.73 39.62
C ARG A 119 -22.02 -32.31 40.07
N ASN A 120 -22.93 -31.35 39.86
CA ASN A 120 -23.34 -30.17 40.64
C ASN A 120 -22.39 -29.41 41.62
N GLN A 121 -22.68 -28.09 41.65
CA GLN A 121 -22.74 -27.14 42.80
C GLN A 121 -21.59 -26.13 43.06
N GLN A 122 -21.91 -24.86 42.77
CA GLN A 122 -21.94 -23.66 43.64
C GLN A 122 -20.72 -23.20 44.49
N SER A 123 -20.41 -21.91 44.30
CA SER A 123 -20.21 -20.81 45.28
C SER A 123 -18.92 -20.63 46.14
N ILE A 124 -18.27 -19.46 45.90
CA ILE A 124 -17.77 -18.39 46.81
C ILE A 124 -16.84 -18.74 48.00
N LEU A 125 -15.62 -18.14 48.05
CA LEU A 125 -15.11 -17.18 49.09
C LEU A 125 -13.57 -17.06 49.19
N LYS A 126 -13.08 -15.79 49.10
CA LYS A 126 -12.07 -15.07 49.91
C LYS A 126 -10.61 -15.59 50.03
N SER A 127 -9.62 -14.77 49.61
CA SER A 127 -8.75 -13.87 50.45
C SER A 127 -7.37 -14.52 50.68
N THR A 128 -6.18 -13.89 50.68
CA THR A 128 -5.74 -12.60 51.27
C THR A 128 -4.30 -12.28 50.76
N TYR A 129 -3.92 -10.99 50.73
CA TYR A 129 -2.57 -10.45 50.44
C TYR A 129 -1.60 -10.54 51.64
N PRO A 130 -0.34 -10.05 51.51
CA PRO A 130 -0.06 -8.72 52.08
C PRO A 130 0.85 -7.77 51.26
N LYS A 131 0.65 -6.47 51.54
CA LYS A 131 1.42 -5.25 51.20
C LYS A 131 2.65 -5.08 52.10
N VAL A 132 3.63 -4.24 51.71
CA VAL A 132 4.09 -3.05 52.49
C VAL A 132 4.74 -2.00 51.56
N THR A 133 4.43 -0.72 51.81
CA THR A 133 5.06 0.53 51.31
C THR A 133 5.70 1.25 52.52
N PRO A 134 6.54 2.29 52.33
CA PRO A 134 6.23 3.52 53.08
C PRO A 134 6.30 4.83 52.28
N ARG A 135 5.60 5.81 52.84
CA ARG A 135 5.24 7.17 52.39
C ARG A 135 5.97 8.21 53.25
N ILE A 136 5.91 9.50 52.85
CA ILE A 136 5.87 10.78 53.63
C ILE A 136 6.93 11.78 53.12
N GLN A 137 6.74 13.09 52.90
CA GLN A 137 5.64 14.09 52.90
C GLN A 137 6.20 15.36 52.21
N GLU A 138 5.33 16.23 51.66
CA GLU A 138 5.67 17.63 51.28
C GLU A 138 5.76 18.55 52.52
N PRO A 139 6.35 19.75 52.37
CA PRO A 139 5.52 20.93 52.66
C PRO A 139 5.66 22.11 51.66
N ILE A 140 4.54 22.84 51.64
CA ILE A 140 4.19 24.11 51.00
C ILE A 140 5.09 25.28 51.45
N ILE A 141 5.39 26.24 50.56
CA ILE A 141 5.39 27.72 50.77
C ILE A 141 5.56 28.42 49.39
N LYS A 142 4.66 29.35 49.03
CA LYS A 142 4.89 30.46 48.07
C LYS A 142 5.30 31.71 48.88
N PRO A 143 6.06 32.67 48.31
CA PRO A 143 5.40 33.82 47.66
C PRO A 143 6.14 34.42 46.45
N SER A 144 5.41 35.27 45.73
CA SER A 144 5.74 35.99 44.49
C SER A 144 6.72 37.16 44.64
N ASN A 145 7.51 37.45 43.60
CA ASN A 145 7.52 38.70 42.78
C ASN A 145 8.91 39.10 42.22
N THR A 146 8.95 39.16 40.87
CA THR A 146 9.52 40.20 39.97
C THR A 146 10.96 40.73 40.16
N ILE A 147 11.79 40.66 39.11
CA ILE A 147 12.49 41.79 38.42
C ILE A 147 13.19 41.30 37.13
N SER A 148 13.14 42.19 36.14
CA SER A 148 13.55 42.15 34.72
C SER A 148 15.05 41.95 34.44
N ARG A 149 15.38 41.28 33.32
CA ARG A 149 16.52 41.70 32.47
C ARG A 149 16.41 41.23 31.01
N ASN A 150 16.41 42.21 30.11
CA ASN A 150 16.56 42.14 28.66
C ASN A 150 17.71 41.27 28.17
N GLN A 151 17.46 40.44 27.15
CA GLN A 151 18.43 40.15 26.08
C GLN A 151 17.68 40.00 24.73
N GLN A 152 18.00 40.88 23.78
CA GLN A 152 17.57 40.78 22.38
C GLN A 152 18.39 39.70 21.65
N PRO A 153 17.81 38.90 20.74
CA PRO A 153 18.57 38.13 19.78
C PRO A 153 18.84 38.93 18.51
N ILE A 154 20.10 38.88 18.07
CA ILE A 154 20.66 39.42 16.83
C ILE A 154 19.93 38.79 15.62
N VAL A 155 19.22 39.61 14.82
CA VAL A 155 18.63 39.15 13.56
C VAL A 155 19.73 39.08 12.50
N LYS A 156 20.28 37.89 12.26
CA LYS A 156 21.05 37.62 11.04
C LYS A 156 20.07 37.66 9.86
N SER A 157 20.23 38.68 9.02
CA SER A 157 19.65 38.76 7.68
C SER A 157 19.89 37.45 6.92
N ILE A 158 18.84 36.65 6.75
CA ILE A 158 18.84 35.50 5.85
C ILE A 158 18.47 36.07 4.48
N TYR A 159 19.45 36.14 3.58
CA TYR A 159 19.18 36.32 2.17
C TYR A 159 18.35 35.12 1.69
N LEU A 160 17.04 35.31 1.57
CA LEU A 160 16.13 34.36 0.95
C LEU A 160 16.50 34.28 -0.53
N VAL A 161 17.24 33.22 -0.89
CA VAL A 161 17.43 32.84 -2.29
C VAL A 161 16.04 32.53 -2.86
N PRO A 162 15.59 33.21 -3.93
CA PRO A 162 14.26 32.97 -4.51
C PRO A 162 14.17 31.52 -4.96
N THR A 163 13.29 30.76 -4.31
CA THR A 163 12.92 29.43 -4.77
C THR A 163 12.21 29.61 -6.10
N GLU A 164 12.72 29.01 -7.18
CA GLU A 164 12.03 29.01 -8.47
C GLU A 164 10.56 28.62 -8.27
N ILE A 165 9.65 29.54 -8.61
CA ILE A 165 8.21 29.32 -8.49
C ILE A 165 7.84 28.36 -9.61
N PHE A 166 7.92 27.06 -9.35
CA PHE A 166 7.46 26.04 -10.28
C PHE A 166 5.94 26.10 -10.36
N GLN A 167 5.42 26.85 -11.34
CA GLN A 167 4.00 26.94 -11.61
C GLN A 167 3.62 25.80 -12.56
N ILE A 168 2.70 24.94 -12.10
CA ILE A 168 2.15 23.85 -12.91
C ILE A 168 1.21 24.44 -13.95
N ASP A 169 1.42 24.11 -15.22
CA ASP A 169 0.50 24.44 -16.31
C ASP A 169 -0.61 23.40 -16.42
N TYR A 170 -1.84 23.85 -16.26
CA TYR A 170 -3.06 23.04 -16.35
C TYR A 170 -3.82 23.24 -17.66
N THR A 171 -3.36 24.12 -18.55
CA THR A 171 -4.08 24.55 -19.76
C THR A 171 -4.44 23.37 -20.65
N ASN A 172 -3.50 22.43 -20.83
CA ASN A 172 -3.74 21.25 -21.65
C ASN A 172 -4.79 20.30 -21.02
N LEU A 173 -4.75 20.11 -19.70
CA LEU A 173 -5.75 19.32 -18.98
C LEU A 173 -7.13 19.95 -19.10
N GLU A 174 -7.24 21.26 -18.88
CA GLU A 174 -8.49 22.00 -19.02
C GLU A 174 -9.08 21.86 -20.42
N ARG A 175 -8.27 22.06 -21.47
CA ARG A 175 -8.70 21.91 -22.87
C ARG A 175 -9.22 20.51 -23.18
N LEU A 176 -8.52 19.46 -22.72
CA LEU A 176 -8.91 18.07 -22.95
C LEU A 176 -10.21 17.70 -22.23
N LEU A 177 -10.37 18.18 -20.99
CA LEU A 177 -11.59 17.99 -20.22
C LEU A 177 -12.78 18.76 -20.84
N GLN A 178 -12.56 20.00 -21.27
CA GLN A 178 -13.57 20.82 -21.93
C GLN A 178 -14.09 20.18 -23.22
N SER A 179 -13.21 19.53 -23.99
CA SER A 179 -13.61 18.77 -25.18
C SER A 179 -14.10 17.36 -24.89
N GLN A 180 -14.36 17.00 -23.63
CA GLN A 180 -14.79 15.66 -23.18
C GLN A 180 -13.88 14.51 -23.64
N ASN A 181 -12.61 14.78 -23.91
CA ASN A 181 -11.64 13.74 -24.24
C ASN A 181 -11.05 13.17 -22.95
N PHE A 182 -11.86 12.44 -22.19
CA PHE A 182 -11.49 12.01 -20.83
C PHE A 182 -10.32 11.03 -20.81
N ARG A 183 -10.12 10.23 -21.86
CA ARG A 183 -8.96 9.34 -21.96
C ARG A 183 -7.65 10.13 -22.04
N ALA A 184 -7.62 11.16 -22.88
CA ALA A 184 -6.46 12.03 -22.97
C ALA A 184 -6.29 12.88 -21.70
N ALA A 185 -7.38 13.39 -21.13
CA ALA A 185 -7.35 14.16 -19.88
C ALA A 185 -6.82 13.32 -18.70
N ASP A 186 -7.19 12.06 -18.61
CA ASP A 186 -6.68 11.13 -17.59
C ASP A 186 -5.19 10.85 -17.77
N THR A 187 -4.77 10.62 -19.02
CA THR A 187 -3.35 10.49 -19.37
C THR A 187 -2.57 11.73 -18.93
N GLU A 188 -3.09 12.92 -19.23
CA GLU A 188 -2.49 14.20 -18.88
C GLU A 188 -2.45 14.46 -17.37
N THR A 189 -3.53 14.10 -16.66
CA THR A 189 -3.60 14.20 -15.20
C THR A 189 -2.44 13.47 -14.53
N GLY A 190 -2.11 12.26 -14.97
CA GLY A 190 -0.96 11.55 -14.42
C GLY A 190 0.40 12.14 -14.79
N LYS A 191 0.55 12.75 -15.98
CA LYS A 191 1.78 13.49 -16.31
C LYS A 191 1.98 14.67 -15.37
N ILE A 192 0.91 15.43 -15.12
CA ILE A 192 0.93 16.55 -14.18
C ILE A 192 1.30 16.07 -12.78
N ILE A 193 0.66 15.01 -12.29
CA ILE A 193 0.96 14.40 -10.99
C ILE A 193 2.45 14.05 -10.87
N LEU A 194 3.02 13.40 -11.89
CA LEU A 194 4.44 13.06 -11.91
C LEU A 194 5.34 14.29 -12.00
N ALA A 195 4.94 15.33 -12.75
CA ALA A 195 5.67 16.58 -12.85
C ALA A 195 5.72 17.32 -11.51
N VAL A 196 4.62 17.37 -10.77
CA VAL A 196 4.52 18.01 -9.44
C VAL A 196 5.55 17.43 -8.47
N VAL A 197 5.75 16.11 -8.50
CA VAL A 197 6.71 15.43 -7.62
C VAL A 197 8.09 15.25 -8.28
N LYS A 198 8.32 15.84 -9.46
CA LYS A 198 9.56 15.80 -10.24
C LYS A 198 9.98 14.38 -10.66
N ARG A 199 9.01 13.53 -10.99
CA ARG A 199 9.20 12.12 -11.37
C ARG A 199 8.68 11.75 -12.76
N GLY A 200 8.66 12.73 -13.66
CA GLY A 200 8.22 12.54 -15.04
C GLY A 200 9.05 11.49 -15.80
N LYS A 201 10.34 11.32 -15.46
CA LYS A 201 11.22 10.33 -16.10
C LYS A 201 10.96 8.91 -15.61
N GLU A 202 10.62 8.77 -14.33
CA GLU A 202 10.38 7.49 -13.68
C GLU A 202 9.02 6.92 -14.05
N GLY A 203 8.00 7.77 -14.20
CA GLY A 203 6.67 7.33 -14.60
C GLY A 203 5.81 6.76 -13.48
N TRP A 204 6.29 6.75 -12.22
CA TRP A 204 5.59 6.21 -11.05
C TRP A 204 5.85 7.05 -9.78
N LEU A 205 4.91 7.00 -8.83
CA LEU A 205 4.97 7.69 -7.53
C LEU A 205 5.51 6.77 -6.42
N ARG A 206 6.33 7.31 -5.51
CA ARG A 206 6.66 6.65 -4.24
C ARG A 206 5.60 6.99 -3.18
N ILE A 207 5.62 6.24 -2.08
CA ILE A 207 4.74 6.50 -0.93
C ILE A 207 4.97 7.91 -0.37
N GLU A 208 6.21 8.36 -0.25
CA GLU A 208 6.53 9.71 0.22
C GLU A 208 6.05 10.81 -0.72
N ASP A 209 6.06 10.57 -2.03
CA ASP A 209 5.57 11.52 -3.04
C ASP A 209 4.06 11.75 -2.84
N VAL A 210 3.31 10.68 -2.59
CA VAL A 210 1.87 10.78 -2.33
C VAL A 210 1.57 11.46 -0.99
N LYS A 211 2.30 11.10 0.08
CA LYS A 211 2.12 11.72 1.41
C LYS A 211 2.39 13.22 1.40
N ASN A 212 3.39 13.65 0.64
CA ASN A 212 3.80 15.05 0.57
C ASN A 212 3.17 15.79 -0.61
N PHE A 213 2.26 15.16 -1.36
CA PHE A 213 1.69 15.78 -2.55
C PHE A 213 0.97 17.10 -2.16
N PRO A 214 1.25 18.22 -2.85
CA PRO A 214 0.69 19.51 -2.48
C PRO A 214 -0.84 19.54 -2.62
N CYS A 215 -1.52 19.95 -1.55
CA CYS A 215 -2.98 20.06 -1.53
C CYS A 215 -3.52 21.05 -2.57
N LYS A 216 -2.77 22.12 -2.85
CA LYS A 216 -3.12 23.08 -3.90
C LYS A 216 -3.28 22.37 -5.25
N GLU A 217 -2.31 21.56 -5.63
CA GLU A 217 -2.31 20.91 -6.94
C GLU A 217 -3.37 19.79 -7.04
N LEU A 218 -3.61 19.05 -5.95
CA LEU A 218 -4.74 18.11 -5.87
C LEU A 218 -6.09 18.80 -6.08
N ARG A 219 -6.30 19.93 -5.41
CA ARG A 219 -7.53 20.73 -5.54
C ARG A 219 -7.67 21.33 -6.94
N SER A 220 -6.57 21.77 -7.56
CA SER A 220 -6.58 22.29 -8.94
C SER A 220 -7.04 21.23 -9.94
N ILE A 221 -6.46 20.02 -9.86
CA ILE A 221 -6.85 18.88 -10.70
C ILE A 221 -8.32 18.53 -10.48
N ASP A 222 -8.74 18.38 -9.23
CA ASP A 222 -10.10 17.99 -8.87
C ASP A 222 -11.15 19.00 -9.36
N LYS A 223 -10.89 20.30 -9.20
CA LYS A 223 -11.78 21.36 -9.70
C LYS A 223 -12.02 21.27 -11.22
N LEU A 224 -10.97 20.98 -11.98
CA LEU A 224 -11.10 20.83 -13.44
C LEU A 224 -11.94 19.61 -13.80
N TRP A 225 -11.68 18.46 -13.16
CA TRP A 225 -12.46 17.25 -13.38
C TRP A 225 -13.94 17.43 -13.02
N LEU A 226 -14.24 18.05 -11.88
CA LEU A 226 -15.61 18.36 -11.47
C LEU A 226 -16.30 19.29 -12.48
N LYS A 227 -15.65 20.39 -12.86
CA LYS A 227 -16.22 21.41 -13.76
C LYS A 227 -16.68 20.83 -15.10
N TYR A 228 -15.83 20.03 -15.73
CA TYR A 228 -16.06 19.56 -17.10
C TYR A 228 -16.71 18.18 -17.21
N SER A 229 -16.90 17.48 -16.08
CA SER A 229 -17.67 16.22 -16.02
C SER A 229 -19.10 16.39 -15.49
N GLY A 230 -19.54 17.63 -15.23
CA GLY A 230 -20.83 17.89 -14.57
C GLY A 230 -20.87 17.38 -13.13
N GLY A 231 -19.74 17.40 -12.44
CA GLY A 231 -19.60 16.89 -11.07
C GLY A 231 -19.52 15.36 -10.96
N LYS A 232 -19.44 14.63 -12.08
CA LYS A 232 -19.46 13.16 -12.10
C LYS A 232 -18.11 12.53 -11.76
N PHE A 233 -17.02 13.18 -12.15
CA PHE A 233 -15.65 12.71 -12.02
C PHE A 233 -14.83 13.67 -11.16
N GLY A 234 -13.86 13.13 -10.43
CA GLY A 234 -13.03 13.89 -9.50
C GLY A 234 -12.50 13.03 -8.35
N ILE A 235 -11.41 13.48 -7.75
CA ILE A 235 -10.79 12.87 -6.58
C ILE A 235 -11.71 13.06 -5.36
N SER A 236 -12.40 14.20 -5.26
CA SER A 236 -13.43 14.44 -4.25
C SER A 236 -14.62 13.51 -4.38
N VAL A 237 -15.08 13.23 -5.61
CA VAL A 237 -16.19 12.28 -5.86
C VAL A 237 -15.78 10.88 -5.42
N GLN A 238 -14.57 10.44 -5.79
CA GLN A 238 -14.03 9.16 -5.33
C GLN A 238 -13.93 9.12 -3.80
N GLN A 239 -13.56 10.24 -3.17
CA GLN A 239 -13.39 10.32 -1.72
C GLN A 239 -14.73 10.18 -1.00
N GLN A 240 -15.78 10.82 -1.51
CA GLN A 240 -17.14 10.70 -0.98
C GLN A 240 -17.65 9.27 -1.09
N ILE A 241 -17.40 8.62 -2.23
CA ILE A 241 -17.75 7.20 -2.42
C ILE A 241 -16.99 6.33 -1.42
N TYR A 242 -15.67 6.51 -1.30
CA TYR A 242 -14.85 5.75 -0.35
C TYR A 242 -15.33 5.92 1.09
N GLN A 243 -15.67 7.15 1.50
CA GLN A 243 -16.25 7.40 2.82
C GLN A 243 -17.62 6.75 3.01
N SER A 244 -18.48 6.79 2.00
CA SER A 244 -19.82 6.18 2.06
C SER A 244 -19.78 4.65 2.25
N LEU A 245 -18.68 4.01 1.83
CA LEU A 245 -18.45 2.58 2.03
C LEU A 245 -17.85 2.26 3.42
N GLY A 246 -17.64 3.26 4.29
CA GLY A 246 -17.00 3.10 5.58
C GLY A 246 -15.46 3.23 5.54
N GLY A 247 -14.93 3.90 4.53
CA GLY A 247 -13.50 4.11 4.35
C GLY A 247 -12.84 4.88 5.47
N THR A 248 -11.67 4.37 5.90
CA THR A 248 -10.83 5.00 6.93
C THR A 248 -9.46 5.38 6.35
N LYS A 249 -8.63 6.06 7.14
CA LYS A 249 -7.23 6.34 6.77
C LYS A 249 -6.38 5.07 6.59
N LYS A 250 -6.78 3.96 7.23
CA LYS A 250 -6.11 2.67 7.08
C LYS A 250 -6.64 1.98 5.83
N PHE A 251 -5.73 1.58 4.95
CA PHE A 251 -6.08 0.82 3.77
C PHE A 251 -6.77 -0.50 4.15
N ASN A 252 -7.90 -0.78 3.50
CA ASN A 252 -8.64 -2.03 3.61
C ASN A 252 -8.89 -2.56 2.20
N TYR A 253 -8.36 -3.74 1.91
CA TYR A 253 -8.43 -4.32 0.58
C TYR A 253 -9.85 -4.79 0.19
N ASP A 254 -10.63 -5.31 1.13
CA ASP A 254 -12.02 -5.70 0.86
C ASP A 254 -12.87 -4.48 0.50
N LEU A 255 -12.69 -3.40 1.25
CA LEU A 255 -13.29 -2.12 0.94
C LEU A 255 -12.84 -1.60 -0.44
N TRP A 256 -11.57 -1.79 -0.79
CA TRP A 256 -11.03 -1.37 -2.09
C TRP A 256 -11.66 -2.13 -3.27
N LYS A 257 -12.01 -3.42 -3.09
CA LYS A 257 -12.77 -4.18 -4.09
C LYS A 257 -14.17 -3.59 -4.29
N TYR A 258 -14.89 -3.29 -3.21
CA TYR A 258 -16.21 -2.65 -3.28
C TYR A 258 -16.15 -1.25 -3.91
N MET A 259 -15.11 -0.48 -3.60
CA MET A 259 -14.84 0.79 -4.27
C MET A 259 -14.66 0.57 -5.77
N GLY A 260 -13.82 -0.39 -6.17
CA GLY A 260 -13.59 -0.74 -7.57
C GLY A 260 -14.87 -1.11 -8.32
N GLU A 261 -15.76 -1.89 -7.71
CA GLU A 261 -17.08 -2.19 -8.28
C GLU A 261 -17.93 -0.92 -8.41
N ARG A 262 -17.96 -0.09 -7.37
CA ARG A 262 -18.82 1.10 -7.29
C ARG A 262 -18.46 2.15 -8.34
N VAL A 263 -17.17 2.29 -8.65
CA VAL A 263 -16.66 3.24 -9.64
C VAL A 263 -16.36 2.60 -10.99
N GLY A 264 -16.56 1.29 -11.16
CA GLY A 264 -16.38 0.60 -12.45
C GLY A 264 -14.94 0.25 -12.82
N TRP A 265 -14.04 0.12 -11.85
CA TRP A 265 -12.68 -0.44 -12.05
C TRP A 265 -12.64 -1.97 -11.89
N ARG A 266 -13.70 -2.55 -11.35
CA ARG A 266 -13.85 -3.99 -11.15
C ARG A 266 -15.20 -4.44 -11.67
N LEU A 267 -15.21 -5.47 -12.52
CA LEU A 267 -16.41 -6.05 -13.12
C LEU A 267 -16.40 -7.56 -12.89
N ASP A 268 -17.53 -8.12 -12.46
CA ASP A 268 -17.71 -9.57 -12.25
C ASP A 268 -16.64 -10.24 -11.36
N GLY A 269 -16.06 -9.46 -10.44
CA GLY A 269 -15.03 -9.95 -9.54
C GLY A 269 -13.59 -9.69 -10.00
N ASP A 270 -13.39 -9.17 -11.21
CA ASP A 270 -12.07 -8.97 -11.79
C ASP A 270 -11.75 -7.50 -12.02
N TRP A 271 -10.50 -7.13 -11.75
CA TRP A 271 -9.99 -5.80 -12.08
C TRP A 271 -9.81 -5.70 -13.59
N ILE A 272 -10.49 -4.74 -14.22
CA ILE A 272 -10.42 -4.57 -15.67
C ILE A 272 -9.16 -3.79 -16.07
N SER A 273 -8.68 -4.02 -17.28
CA SER A 273 -7.53 -3.28 -17.82
C SER A 273 -7.90 -1.82 -18.08
N TYR A 274 -6.96 -0.89 -17.92
CA TYR A 274 -7.13 0.52 -18.28
C TYR A 274 -7.56 0.74 -19.75
N SER A 275 -7.20 -0.18 -20.65
CA SER A 275 -7.69 -0.17 -22.04
C SER A 275 -9.22 -0.21 -22.11
N ASP A 276 -9.84 -0.92 -21.17
CA ASP A 276 -11.25 -1.31 -21.15
C ASP A 276 -12.10 -0.38 -20.26
N TYR A 277 -11.48 0.64 -19.66
CA TYR A 277 -12.18 1.67 -18.90
C TYR A 277 -13.14 2.46 -19.80
N ASP A 278 -14.28 2.89 -19.22
CA ASP A 278 -15.25 3.74 -19.90
C ASP A 278 -14.85 5.21 -19.77
N PHE A 279 -14.39 5.81 -20.87
CA PHE A 279 -13.99 7.22 -20.93
C PHE A 279 -15.10 8.12 -21.48
N SER A 280 -16.35 7.70 -21.37
CA SER A 280 -17.51 8.49 -21.78
C SER A 280 -18.23 9.11 -20.57
N GLN A 281 -19.23 9.94 -20.86
CA GLN A 281 -20.10 10.48 -19.81
C GLN A 281 -21.02 9.44 -19.18
N THR A 282 -21.15 8.22 -19.71
CA THR A 282 -22.00 7.18 -19.12
C THR A 282 -21.30 6.41 -18.01
N ALA A 283 -19.96 6.47 -17.93
CA ALA A 283 -19.16 5.76 -16.93
C ALA A 283 -19.63 6.04 -15.49
N PRO A 284 -19.47 5.12 -14.51
CA PRO A 284 -19.95 5.36 -13.14
C PRO A 284 -19.39 6.62 -12.47
N PHE A 285 -20.09 7.12 -11.45
CA PHE A 285 -19.57 8.23 -10.63
C PHE A 285 -18.21 7.88 -10.03
N GLY A 286 -17.28 8.84 -10.09
CA GLY A 286 -15.92 8.64 -9.59
C GLY A 286 -15.05 7.70 -10.45
N HIS A 287 -15.51 7.24 -11.62
CA HIS A 287 -14.70 6.38 -12.50
C HIS A 287 -13.36 7.02 -12.87
N LEU A 288 -13.37 8.34 -13.08
CA LEU A 288 -12.20 9.13 -13.44
C LEU A 288 -11.95 10.29 -12.45
N PRO A 289 -10.71 10.82 -12.38
CA PRO A 289 -9.51 10.27 -13.01
C PRO A 289 -9.10 8.92 -12.40
N ALA A 290 -8.48 8.05 -13.19
CA ALA A 290 -7.85 6.80 -12.75
C ALA A 290 -6.54 7.10 -12.00
N VAL A 291 -6.62 7.90 -10.93
CA VAL A 291 -5.53 8.14 -9.96
C VAL A 291 -5.25 6.91 -9.07
N GLY A 292 -5.84 5.76 -9.42
CA GLY A 292 -5.63 4.43 -8.84
C GLY A 292 -4.53 3.62 -9.55
N PRO A 293 -4.58 2.27 -9.49
CA PRO A 293 -3.44 1.32 -9.37
C PRO A 293 -2.36 1.33 -10.47
N TYR A 294 -2.51 2.15 -11.50
CA TYR A 294 -1.50 2.37 -12.54
C TYR A 294 -0.55 3.54 -12.23
N ARG A 295 -0.86 4.41 -11.26
CA ARG A 295 -0.07 5.63 -10.97
C ARG A 295 0.12 5.97 -9.49
N ALA A 296 -0.66 5.40 -8.58
CA ALA A 296 -0.42 5.46 -7.14
C ALA A 296 -0.60 4.07 -6.52
N VAL A 297 0.33 3.72 -5.62
CA VAL A 297 0.49 2.46 -4.90
C VAL A 297 -0.83 1.70 -4.70
N SER A 298 -0.92 0.48 -5.24
CA SER A 298 -2.10 -0.38 -5.18
C SER A 298 -2.46 -0.93 -3.78
N ALA A 299 -1.88 -0.36 -2.70
CA ALA A 299 -2.26 -0.61 -1.31
C ALA A 299 -1.61 0.36 -0.28
N GLY A 300 -1.24 1.58 -0.70
CA GLY A 300 -0.63 2.61 0.16
C GLY A 300 -1.48 3.89 0.20
N PRO A 301 -1.06 4.98 0.89
CA PRO A 301 -1.77 6.25 0.81
C PRO A 301 -1.93 6.59 -0.66
N SER A 302 -3.16 6.57 -1.14
CA SER A 302 -3.53 6.98 -2.49
C SER A 302 -3.71 8.48 -2.52
N LEU A 303 -3.62 9.10 -3.69
CA LEU A 303 -3.94 10.53 -3.83
C LEU A 303 -5.35 10.86 -3.30
N LEU A 304 -6.24 9.87 -3.32
CA LEU A 304 -7.54 9.88 -2.65
C LEU A 304 -7.42 10.10 -1.13
N LEU A 305 -6.61 9.31 -0.43
CA LEU A 305 -6.40 9.44 1.02
C LEU A 305 -5.68 10.75 1.35
N ARG A 306 -4.72 11.15 0.51
CA ARG A 306 -4.06 12.45 0.64
C ARG A 306 -5.05 13.61 0.49
N TYR A 307 -5.97 13.52 -0.48
CA TYR A 307 -7.00 14.53 -0.70
C TYR A 307 -7.91 14.70 0.54
N ALA A 308 -8.22 13.61 1.25
CA ALA A 308 -8.98 13.69 2.50
C ALA A 308 -8.26 14.50 3.60
N GLU A 309 -6.94 14.40 3.70
CA GLU A 309 -6.12 15.21 4.62
C GLU A 309 -6.03 16.68 4.20
N CYS A 310 -6.19 16.96 2.91
CA CYS A 310 -6.21 18.32 2.43
C CYS A 310 -7.47 19.08 2.83
N ASN A 311 -8.55 18.42 3.25
CA ASN A 311 -9.82 19.05 3.61
C ASN A 311 -10.08 19.13 5.12
N THR A 312 -9.11 18.70 5.93
CA THR A 312 -9.07 18.88 7.40
C THR A 312 -8.17 20.04 7.77
#